data_AF-A0A943K159-F1
#
_entry.id   AF-A0A943K159-F1
#
_cell.length_a   1.000
_cell.length_b   1.000
_cell.length_c   1.000
_cell.angle_alpha   90.00
_cell.angle_beta   90.00
_cell.angle_gamma   90.00
#
_symmetry.space_group_name_H-M   'P 1'
#
loop_
_entity.id
_entity.type
_entity.pdbx_description
1 polymer ?
#
loop_
_entity_poly.entity_id
_entity_poly.type
_entity_poly.pdbx_seq_one_letter_code
_entity_poly.pdbx_strand_id
1 'polypeptide(L)'
;MKKFYYKALTKEKMKQVSGYIDAETPREAREKVRQLGLLPTNIYEEEHFTPIKANDAVSNIAVNRLSLDEKIFFTSELQVMLSAGIAMLEALNVISEHAHKQKIKLLAEDLRSKISKGAAFSEAIKPYEKVFGEVFTGLCITGEASGELDRTLGRMVELLKKQSDLKGKIISMSIYPACLVMIIIAVFLLCGFYIFPAIIETANVAADDVPFTVTWVIDTCNFLLHNWLLVIVMLGAGISALVKMWEQSAVKRFVDKLFLDIPLVADFVRYVNLSSFFAVMNVAYEAGIPITSAIELSACSISNSVIRRQAKNIELMTANGQFLSHSFSVTEFIPPAFNVMIATGEKSGRLGIMFRDIAVAIDKKLDMVTDALAKAFEPALTVIIGLVVAYIAIAMLQLYGSMFQSLI
;
A
#
# COMPACT_ATOMS: atom_id res chain seq x y z
N MET A 1 -29.02 32.36 28.76
CA MET A 1 -29.54 31.08 29.28
C MET A 1 -28.83 29.95 28.56
N LYS A 2 -28.33 28.95 29.28
CA LYS A 2 -27.60 27.81 28.72
C LYS A 2 -28.56 26.61 28.61
N LYS A 3 -28.39 25.80 27.56
CA LYS A 3 -29.15 24.56 27.41
C LYS A 3 -28.42 23.42 28.11
N PHE A 4 -29.17 22.66 28.91
CA PHE A 4 -28.66 21.47 29.59
C PHE A 4 -29.41 20.25 29.08
N TYR A 5 -28.66 19.24 28.66
CA TYR A 5 -29.23 17.93 28.36
C TYR A 5 -29.29 17.09 29.64
N TYR A 6 -30.46 16.55 29.97
CA TYR A 6 -30.65 15.70 31.13
C TYR A 6 -31.06 14.29 30.73
N LYS A 7 -30.54 13.29 31.45
CA LYS A 7 -31.08 11.93 31.51
C LYS A 7 -31.68 11.73 32.89
N ALA A 8 -32.94 11.38 32.96
CA ALA A 8 -33.66 11.18 34.21
C ALA A 8 -34.52 9.92 34.17
N LEU A 9 -34.89 9.41 35.34
CA LEU A 9 -35.75 8.25 35.50
C LEU A 9 -37.13 8.68 35.98
N THR A 10 -38.18 8.13 35.38
CA THR A 10 -39.56 8.33 35.86
C THR A 10 -39.77 7.50 37.14
N LYS A 11 -40.28 8.13 38.20
CA LYS A 11 -40.45 7.49 39.52
C LYS A 11 -41.33 6.23 39.53
N GLU A 12 -42.28 6.12 38.61
CA GLU A 12 -43.26 5.02 38.61
C GLU A 12 -42.82 3.77 37.83
N LYS A 13 -41.92 3.89 36.84
CA LYS A 13 -41.54 2.78 35.95
C LYS A 13 -40.04 2.62 35.72
N MET A 14 -39.19 3.42 36.38
CA MET A 14 -37.73 3.43 36.17
C MET A 14 -37.34 3.50 34.68
N LYS A 15 -38.18 4.13 33.86
CA LYS A 15 -37.95 4.29 32.43
C LYS A 15 -37.07 5.51 32.21
N GLN A 16 -36.03 5.35 31.41
CA GLN A 16 -35.08 6.42 31.12
C GLN A 16 -35.72 7.40 30.13
N VAL A 17 -35.79 8.67 30.53
CA VAL A 17 -36.30 9.79 29.73
C VAL A 17 -35.19 10.83 29.61
N SER A 18 -35.01 11.35 28.40
CA SER A 18 -33.99 12.34 28.11
C SER A 18 -34.58 13.54 27.38
N GLY A 19 -34.10 14.74 27.72
CA GLY A 19 -34.58 15.99 27.12
C GLY A 19 -33.62 17.15 27.39
N TYR A 20 -34.00 18.33 26.93
CA TYR A 20 -33.25 19.56 27.10
C TYR A 20 -34.01 20.51 28.02
N ILE A 21 -33.29 21.25 28.86
CA ILE A 21 -33.85 22.27 29.73
C ILE A 21 -32.97 23.51 29.78
N ASP A 22 -33.61 24.69 29.76
CA ASP A 22 -32.91 25.96 29.84
C ASP A 22 -32.67 26.33 31.32
N ALA A 23 -31.41 26.54 31.68
CA ALA A 23 -31.00 26.96 33.02
C ALA A 23 -29.72 27.82 32.95
N GLU A 24 -29.42 28.55 34.00
CA GLU A 24 -28.18 29.33 34.09
C GLU A 24 -27.07 28.55 34.78
N THR A 25 -27.42 27.57 35.63
CA THR A 25 -26.45 26.71 36.31
C THR A 25 -26.86 25.23 36.27
N PRO A 26 -25.89 24.27 36.34
CA PRO A 26 -26.18 22.84 36.41
C PRO A 26 -27.05 22.44 37.62
N ARG A 27 -26.99 23.23 38.70
CA ARG A 27 -27.77 23.03 39.92
C ARG A 27 -29.24 23.40 39.69
N GLU A 28 -29.48 24.53 39.04
CA GLU A 28 -30.82 24.97 38.63
C GLU A 28 -31.45 23.99 37.62
N ALA A 29 -30.66 23.44 36.68
CA ALA A 29 -31.12 22.41 35.76
C ALA A 29 -31.61 21.14 36.49
N ARG A 30 -30.89 20.69 37.53
CA ARG A 30 -31.33 19.53 38.36
C ARG A 30 -32.63 19.80 39.09
N GLU A 31 -32.78 21.00 39.63
CA GLU A 31 -33.99 21.37 40.37
C GLU A 31 -35.20 21.45 39.45
N LYS A 32 -35.07 22.06 38.27
CA LYS A 32 -36.15 22.08 37.26
C LYS A 32 -36.53 20.67 36.78
N VAL A 33 -35.56 19.78 36.55
CA VAL A 33 -35.84 18.38 36.19
C VAL A 33 -36.54 17.63 37.32
N ARG A 34 -36.19 17.92 38.59
CA ARG A 34 -36.86 17.35 39.77
C ARG A 34 -38.28 17.89 39.95
N GLN A 35 -38.54 19.15 39.61
CA GLN A 35 -39.88 19.75 39.60
C GLN A 35 -40.80 19.08 38.56
N LEU A 36 -40.23 18.59 37.44
CA LEU A 36 -40.95 17.78 36.45
C LEU A 36 -41.26 16.34 36.92
N GLY A 37 -41.00 16.02 38.20
CA GLY A 37 -41.28 14.70 38.78
C GLY A 37 -40.27 13.61 38.39
N LEU A 38 -39.22 13.97 37.65
CA LEU A 38 -38.18 13.05 37.17
C LEU A 38 -36.98 13.03 38.13
N LEU A 39 -36.31 11.89 38.26
CA LEU A 39 -35.08 11.74 39.05
C LEU A 39 -33.86 11.92 38.12
N PRO A 40 -33.16 13.07 38.15
CA PRO A 40 -32.01 13.30 37.27
C PRO A 40 -30.87 12.34 37.62
N THR A 41 -30.41 11.58 36.63
CA THR A 41 -29.24 10.69 36.75
C THR A 41 -27.98 11.46 36.36
N ASN A 42 -27.96 12.04 35.15
CA ASN A 42 -26.84 12.85 34.66
C ASN A 42 -27.38 14.12 33.98
N ILE A 43 -26.68 15.26 34.19
CA ILE A 43 -26.94 16.53 33.50
C ILE A 43 -25.65 17.03 32.88
N TYR A 44 -25.67 17.28 31.57
CA TYR A 44 -24.55 17.77 30.78
C TYR A 44 -24.86 19.18 30.28
N GLU A 45 -23.89 20.09 30.38
CA GLU A 45 -23.95 21.40 29.74
C GLU A 45 -23.70 21.23 28.23
N GLU A 46 -24.44 21.95 27.38
CA GLU A 46 -24.31 21.87 25.92
C GLU A 46 -23.04 22.59 25.41
N GLU A 47 -21.90 22.35 26.06
CA GLU A 47 -20.56 22.58 25.52
C GLU A 47 -19.73 21.32 25.83
N HIS A 48 -19.49 20.51 24.79
CA HIS A 48 -18.70 19.26 24.79
C HIS A 48 -19.41 17.96 25.23
N PHE A 49 -20.63 17.73 24.73
CA PHE A 49 -21.08 16.35 24.54
C PHE A 49 -21.78 16.21 23.19
N THR A 50 -21.01 15.99 22.13
CA THR A 50 -21.55 15.36 20.93
C THR A 50 -21.68 13.87 21.23
N PRO A 51 -22.90 13.33 21.43
CA PRO A 51 -23.04 11.89 21.39
C PRO A 51 -22.63 11.48 19.97
N ILE A 52 -21.52 10.76 19.85
CA ILE A 52 -21.21 10.03 18.64
C ILE A 52 -22.37 9.05 18.48
N LYS A 53 -23.39 9.45 17.73
CA LYS A 53 -24.30 8.51 17.10
C LYS A 53 -23.38 7.57 16.34
N ALA A 54 -23.41 6.29 16.69
CA ALA A 54 -22.85 5.21 15.90
C ALA A 54 -23.50 5.30 14.53
N ASN A 55 -22.89 6.11 13.68
CA ASN A 55 -23.22 6.18 12.28
C ASN A 55 -22.27 5.16 11.68
N ASP A 56 -22.77 3.94 11.48
CA ASP A 56 -22.05 2.82 10.87
C ASP A 56 -21.42 3.20 9.51
N ALA A 57 -21.81 4.35 8.93
CA ALA A 57 -21.22 4.93 7.74
C ALA A 57 -19.87 5.64 7.96
N VAL A 58 -19.61 6.24 9.13
CA VAL A 58 -18.39 7.06 9.36
C VAL A 58 -17.21 6.21 9.87
N SER A 59 -17.47 5.16 10.64
CA SER A 59 -16.43 4.18 11.04
C SER A 59 -15.88 3.40 9.83
N ASN A 60 -16.74 3.06 8.87
CA ASN A 60 -16.33 2.31 7.67
C ASN A 60 -15.48 3.12 6.67
N ILE A 61 -15.58 4.46 6.65
CA ILE A 61 -14.83 5.29 5.69
C ILE A 61 -13.38 5.53 6.15
N ALA A 62 -13.13 5.69 7.46
CA ALA A 62 -11.79 5.98 7.97
C ALA A 62 -10.86 4.74 8.03
N VAL A 63 -11.42 3.55 8.25
CA VAL A 63 -10.67 2.28 8.36
C VAL A 63 -10.36 1.67 6.99
N ASN A 64 -10.93 2.21 5.90
CA ASN A 64 -10.89 1.61 4.57
C ASN A 64 -9.49 1.50 3.94
N ARG A 65 -8.45 2.14 4.51
CA ARG A 65 -7.05 2.01 4.08
C ARG A 65 -6.08 2.15 5.27
N LEU A 66 -5.39 1.06 5.57
CA LEU A 66 -4.23 1.01 6.47
C LEU A 66 -2.93 0.92 5.65
N SER A 67 -1.91 1.65 6.10
CA SER A 67 -0.55 1.49 5.59
C SER A 67 0.01 0.12 5.98
N LEU A 68 1.07 -0.32 5.31
CA LEU A 68 1.70 -1.60 5.64
C LEU A 68 2.24 -1.61 7.08
N ASP A 69 2.84 -0.50 7.53
CA ASP A 69 3.34 -0.35 8.90
C ASP A 69 2.21 -0.37 9.93
N GLU A 70 1.06 0.23 9.60
CA GLU A 70 -0.14 0.17 10.45
C GLU A 70 -0.69 -1.26 10.57
N LYS A 71 -0.64 -2.05 9.49
CA LYS A 71 -1.01 -3.48 9.53
C LYS A 71 -0.02 -4.28 10.37
N ILE A 72 1.29 -4.04 10.19
CA ILE A 72 2.34 -4.71 10.99
C ILE A 72 2.10 -4.42 12.46
N PHE A 73 1.95 -3.14 12.83
CA PHE A 73 1.70 -2.73 14.21
C PHE A 73 0.47 -3.41 14.81
N PHE A 74 -0.69 -3.31 14.15
CA PHE A 74 -1.91 -3.93 14.65
C PHE A 74 -1.76 -5.44 14.84
N THR A 75 -1.17 -6.12 13.85
CA THR A 75 -1.01 -7.58 13.87
C THR A 75 0.02 -8.02 14.92
N SER A 76 1.11 -7.27 15.09
CA SER A 76 2.16 -7.58 16.07
C SER A 76 1.71 -7.36 17.50
N GLU A 77 1.02 -6.24 17.78
CA GLU A 77 0.48 -5.99 19.11
C GLU A 77 -0.54 -7.06 19.50
N LEU A 78 -1.43 -7.42 18.57
CA LEU A 78 -2.41 -8.47 18.80
C LEU A 78 -1.73 -9.83 19.03
N GLN A 79 -0.74 -10.17 18.21
CA GLN A 79 0.01 -11.41 18.35
C GLN A 79 0.73 -11.51 19.71
N VAL A 80 1.44 -10.46 20.11
CA VAL A 80 2.19 -10.44 21.38
C VAL A 80 1.26 -10.63 22.57
N MET A 81 0.12 -9.93 22.59
CA MET A 81 -0.85 -10.05 23.67
C MET A 81 -1.46 -11.45 23.74
N LEU A 82 -1.86 -12.02 22.60
CA LEU A 82 -2.44 -13.37 22.56
C LEU A 82 -1.42 -14.45 22.93
N SER A 83 -0.17 -14.35 22.46
CA SER A 83 0.90 -15.25 22.85
C SER A 83 1.27 -15.13 24.33
N ALA A 84 1.01 -13.98 24.96
CA ALA A 84 1.12 -13.80 26.41
C ALA A 84 -0.08 -14.36 27.20
N GLY A 85 -1.08 -14.94 26.51
CA GLY A 85 -2.28 -15.52 27.12
C GLY A 85 -3.37 -14.51 27.46
N ILE A 86 -3.25 -13.25 27.00
CA ILE A 86 -4.27 -12.22 27.20
C ILE A 86 -5.46 -12.52 26.29
N ALA A 87 -6.67 -12.41 26.85
CA ALA A 87 -7.89 -12.66 26.09
C ALA A 87 -8.07 -11.65 24.94
N MET A 88 -8.61 -12.10 23.81
CA MET A 88 -8.75 -11.27 22.60
C MET A 88 -9.50 -9.94 22.83
N LEU A 89 -10.57 -9.96 23.63
CA LEU A 89 -11.32 -8.74 23.96
C LEU A 89 -10.49 -7.72 24.73
N GLU A 90 -9.62 -8.19 25.62
CA GLU A 90 -8.73 -7.35 26.42
C GLU A 90 -7.57 -6.84 25.56
N ALA A 91 -6.98 -7.69 24.72
CA ALA A 91 -5.95 -7.29 23.75
C ALA A 91 -6.47 -6.16 22.82
N LEU A 92 -7.68 -6.32 22.28
CA LEU A 92 -8.31 -5.27 21.46
C LEU A 92 -8.65 -4.01 22.25
N ASN A 93 -9.00 -4.12 23.54
CA ASN A 93 -9.19 -2.97 24.42
C ASN A 93 -7.88 -2.16 24.56
N VAL A 94 -6.78 -2.84 24.89
CA VAL A 94 -5.47 -2.22 25.06
C VAL A 94 -5.04 -1.50 23.77
N ILE A 95 -5.19 -2.16 22.61
CA ILE A 95 -4.87 -1.55 21.31
C ILE A 95 -5.75 -0.32 21.04
N SER A 96 -7.06 -0.38 21.34
CA SER A 96 -7.96 0.76 21.13
C SER A 96 -7.60 1.98 21.98
N GLU A 97 -7.13 1.77 23.21
CA GLU A 97 -6.75 2.85 24.10
C GLU A 97 -5.39 3.48 23.72
N HIS A 98 -4.41 2.64 23.39
CA HIS A 98 -2.99 3.03 23.30
C HIS A 98 -2.47 3.26 21.88
N ALA A 99 -3.19 2.87 20.81
CA ALA A 99 -2.68 3.05 19.45
C ALA A 99 -2.49 4.53 19.08
N HIS A 100 -1.35 4.91 18.50
CA HIS A 100 -1.10 6.31 18.12
C HIS A 100 -1.99 6.82 16.97
N LYS A 101 -2.46 5.92 16.10
CA LYS A 101 -3.23 6.27 14.90
C LYS A 101 -4.71 6.03 15.14
N GLN A 102 -5.55 7.05 14.89
CA GLN A 102 -7.00 6.98 15.05
C GLN A 102 -7.65 5.83 14.26
N LYS A 103 -7.11 5.50 13.08
CA LYS A 103 -7.62 4.40 12.25
C LYS A 103 -7.51 3.04 12.94
N ILE A 104 -6.42 2.81 13.66
CA ILE A 104 -6.17 1.56 14.38
C ILE A 104 -7.07 1.47 15.60
N LYS A 105 -7.27 2.60 16.32
CA LYS A 105 -8.23 2.67 17.43
C LYS A 105 -9.64 2.26 16.98
N LEU A 106 -10.14 2.90 15.93
CA LEU A 106 -11.47 2.62 15.38
C LEU A 106 -11.62 1.16 14.90
N LEU A 107 -10.58 0.60 14.26
CA LEU A 107 -10.57 -0.81 13.87
C LEU A 107 -10.69 -1.73 15.10
N ALA A 108 -9.86 -1.50 16.12
CA ALA A 108 -9.84 -2.32 17.33
C ALA A 108 -11.17 -2.22 18.10
N GLU A 109 -11.77 -1.02 18.18
CA GLU A 109 -13.08 -0.80 18.78
C GLU A 109 -14.20 -1.56 18.06
N ASP A 110 -14.21 -1.53 16.73
CA ASP A 110 -15.21 -2.24 15.92
C ASP A 110 -15.07 -3.76 16.05
N LEU A 111 -13.85 -4.29 15.93
CA LEU A 111 -13.58 -5.72 16.12
C LEU A 111 -13.97 -6.16 17.54
N ARG A 112 -13.62 -5.39 18.57
CA ARG A 112 -14.01 -5.66 19.95
C ARG A 112 -15.53 -5.68 20.11
N SER A 113 -16.24 -4.75 19.47
CA SER A 113 -17.71 -4.69 19.52
C SER A 113 -18.38 -5.90 18.86
N LYS A 114 -17.82 -6.40 17.75
CA LYS A 114 -18.33 -7.60 17.06
C LYS A 114 -18.08 -8.86 17.86
N ILE A 115 -16.86 -9.01 18.40
CA ILE A 115 -16.48 -10.20 19.17
C ILE A 115 -17.20 -10.24 20.51
N SER A 116 -17.44 -9.09 21.17
CA SER A 116 -18.21 -9.04 22.42
C SER A 116 -19.69 -9.40 22.22
N LYS A 117 -20.20 -9.29 21.00
CA LYS A 117 -21.53 -9.76 20.60
C LYS A 117 -21.56 -11.24 20.20
N GLY A 118 -20.41 -11.94 20.25
CA GLY A 118 -20.30 -13.37 20.00
C GLY A 118 -19.83 -13.76 18.59
N ALA A 119 -19.41 -12.80 17.75
CA ALA A 119 -18.79 -13.13 16.47
C ALA A 119 -17.39 -13.72 16.65
N ALA A 120 -17.01 -14.67 15.80
CA ALA A 120 -15.63 -15.14 15.71
C ALA A 120 -14.70 -14.02 15.19
N PHE A 121 -13.41 -14.06 15.51
CA PHE A 121 -12.44 -13.07 15.04
C PHE A 121 -12.34 -13.07 13.52
N SER A 122 -12.31 -14.25 12.90
CA SER A 122 -12.30 -14.44 11.45
C SER A 122 -13.53 -13.85 10.76
N GLU A 123 -14.70 -13.89 11.40
CA GLU A 123 -15.91 -13.24 10.92
C GLU A 123 -15.86 -11.73 11.09
N ALA A 124 -15.34 -11.25 12.23
CA ALA A 124 -15.23 -9.83 12.54
C ALA A 124 -14.26 -9.10 11.60
N ILE A 125 -13.17 -9.78 11.18
CA ILE A 125 -12.15 -9.24 10.29
C ILE A 125 -12.52 -9.31 8.80
N LYS A 126 -13.45 -10.21 8.40
CA LYS A 126 -13.85 -10.41 7.00
C LYS A 126 -14.33 -9.14 6.27
N PRO A 127 -15.11 -8.22 6.87
CA PRO A 127 -15.43 -6.94 6.25
C PRO A 127 -14.20 -6.08 5.88
N TYR A 128 -13.07 -6.33 6.53
CA TYR A 128 -11.78 -5.66 6.31
C TYR A 128 -10.86 -6.43 5.36
N GLU A 129 -11.35 -7.41 4.61
CA GLU A 129 -10.59 -8.18 3.61
C GLU A 129 -9.94 -7.27 2.56
N LYS A 130 -10.60 -6.18 2.15
CA LYS A 130 -9.98 -5.17 1.24
C LYS A 130 -8.78 -4.46 1.87
N VAL A 131 -8.72 -4.38 3.19
CA VAL A 131 -7.63 -3.73 3.94
C VAL A 131 -6.51 -4.74 4.19
N PHE A 132 -6.82 -5.92 4.72
CA PHE A 132 -5.80 -6.90 5.12
C PHE A 132 -5.37 -7.86 3.99
N GLY A 133 -6.23 -8.06 2.99
CA GLY A 133 -6.06 -9.01 1.90
C GLY A 133 -6.57 -10.41 2.22
N GLU A 134 -6.87 -11.17 1.17
CA GLU A 134 -7.40 -12.54 1.25
C GLU A 134 -6.50 -13.50 2.04
N VAL A 135 -5.17 -13.35 1.89
CA VAL A 135 -4.18 -14.18 2.60
C VAL A 135 -4.29 -14.01 4.11
N PHE A 136 -4.43 -12.77 4.59
CA PHE A 136 -4.57 -12.48 6.01
C PHE A 136 -5.84 -13.12 6.57
N THR A 137 -6.97 -12.89 5.90
CA THR A 137 -8.27 -13.40 6.35
C THR A 137 -8.33 -14.92 6.33
N GLY A 138 -7.77 -15.57 5.29
CA GLY A 138 -7.72 -17.03 5.18
C GLY A 138 -6.86 -17.69 6.27
N LEU A 139 -5.72 -17.06 6.60
CA LEU A 139 -4.88 -17.49 7.72
C LEU A 139 -5.63 -17.34 9.05
N CYS A 140 -6.30 -16.21 9.29
CA CYS A 140 -7.08 -16.03 10.53
C CYS A 140 -8.20 -17.06 10.69
N ILE A 141 -8.91 -17.41 9.61
CA ILE A 141 -9.94 -18.47 9.63
C ILE A 141 -9.32 -19.81 10.09
N THR A 142 -8.20 -20.20 9.47
CA THR A 142 -7.54 -21.48 9.80
C THR A 142 -6.98 -21.46 11.22
N GLY A 143 -6.29 -20.39 11.61
CA GLY A 143 -5.68 -20.25 12.92
C GLY A 143 -6.70 -20.20 14.06
N GLU A 144 -7.87 -19.59 13.83
CA GLU A 144 -8.96 -19.60 14.81
C GLU A 144 -9.59 -20.99 14.92
N ALA A 145 -9.83 -21.67 13.78
CA ALA A 145 -10.38 -23.03 13.78
C ALA A 145 -9.45 -24.06 14.44
N SER A 146 -8.12 -23.87 14.33
CA SER A 146 -7.12 -24.73 14.98
C SER A 146 -6.78 -24.33 16.41
N GLY A 147 -7.25 -23.17 16.89
CA GLY A 147 -6.89 -22.63 18.19
C GLY A 147 -5.46 -22.09 18.29
N GLU A 148 -4.76 -21.94 17.16
CA GLU A 148 -3.37 -21.44 17.07
C GLU A 148 -3.32 -20.03 16.42
N LEU A 149 -4.30 -19.18 16.74
CA LEU A 149 -4.42 -17.85 16.16
C LEU A 149 -3.19 -16.98 16.47
N ASP A 150 -2.60 -17.12 17.66
CA ASP A 150 -1.40 -16.40 18.08
C ASP A 150 -0.18 -16.75 17.21
N ARG A 151 0.08 -18.04 16.97
CA ARG A 151 1.13 -18.52 16.06
C ARG A 151 0.89 -18.05 14.63
N THR A 152 -0.36 -18.08 14.19
CA THR A 152 -0.75 -17.68 12.84
C THR A 152 -0.54 -16.18 12.61
N LEU A 153 -0.91 -15.34 13.58
CA LEU A 153 -0.62 -13.92 13.54
C LEU A 153 0.89 -13.65 13.54
N GLY A 154 1.70 -14.46 14.24
CA GLY A 154 3.16 -14.35 14.22
C GLY A 154 3.74 -14.55 12.82
N ARG A 155 3.29 -15.59 12.12
CA ARG A 155 3.66 -15.82 10.72
C ARG A 155 3.17 -14.70 9.79
N MET A 156 2.00 -14.13 10.07
CA MET A 156 1.48 -13.00 9.30
C MET A 156 2.33 -11.74 9.50
N VAL A 157 2.84 -11.50 10.71
CA VAL A 157 3.80 -10.42 10.99
C VAL A 157 5.07 -10.60 10.16
N GLU A 158 5.61 -11.81 10.08
CA GLU A 158 6.78 -12.12 9.23
C GLU A 158 6.50 -11.82 7.75
N LEU A 159 5.34 -12.23 7.24
CA LEU A 159 4.93 -11.95 5.86
C LEU A 159 4.81 -10.44 5.59
N LEU A 160 4.18 -9.70 6.50
CA LEU A 160 4.01 -8.25 6.35
C LEU A 160 5.34 -7.50 6.45
N LYS A 161 6.25 -7.92 7.34
CA LYS A 161 7.60 -7.36 7.44
C LYS A 161 8.38 -7.59 6.15
N LYS A 162 8.32 -8.80 5.58
CA LYS A 162 8.95 -9.10 4.29
C LYS A 162 8.40 -8.21 3.17
N GLN A 163 7.10 -7.98 3.13
CA GLN A 163 6.51 -7.01 2.19
C GLN A 163 7.04 -5.59 2.41
N SER A 164 7.29 -5.20 3.66
CA SER A 164 7.81 -3.88 4.01
C SER A 164 9.25 -3.71 3.58
N ASP A 165 10.07 -4.73 3.81
CA ASP A 165 11.46 -4.76 3.38
C ASP A 165 11.58 -4.68 1.86
N LEU A 166 10.75 -5.43 1.12
CA LEU A 166 10.69 -5.35 -0.34
C LEU A 166 10.27 -3.96 -0.82
N LYS A 167 9.23 -3.37 -0.21
CA LYS A 167 8.80 -2.01 -0.53
C LYS A 167 9.90 -1.00 -0.23
N GLY A 168 10.58 -1.13 0.91
CA GLY A 168 11.70 -0.30 1.32
C GLY A 168 12.86 -0.37 0.33
N LYS A 169 13.23 -1.58 -0.13
CA LYS A 169 14.25 -1.78 -1.18
C LYS A 169 13.90 -1.05 -2.48
N ILE A 170 12.66 -1.21 -2.95
CA ILE A 170 12.17 -0.54 -4.16
C ILE A 170 12.23 0.99 -4.03
N ILE A 171 11.81 1.51 -2.87
CA ILE A 171 11.87 2.96 -2.59
C ILE A 171 13.33 3.43 -2.57
N SER A 172 14.19 2.77 -1.80
CA SER A 172 15.60 3.14 -1.66
C SER A 172 16.34 3.17 -3.00
N MET A 173 16.07 2.17 -3.85
CA MET A 173 16.61 2.09 -5.20
C MET A 173 16.14 3.24 -6.10
N SER A 174 14.91 3.72 -5.90
CA SER A 174 14.31 4.80 -6.69
C SER A 174 14.79 6.20 -6.28
N ILE A 175 15.35 6.37 -5.09
CA ILE A 175 15.82 7.67 -4.58
C ILE A 175 16.95 8.22 -5.47
N TYR A 176 17.93 7.39 -5.83
CA TYR A 176 19.08 7.85 -6.63
C TYR A 176 18.65 8.35 -8.02
N PRO A 177 17.90 7.57 -8.84
CA PRO A 177 17.34 8.06 -10.09
C PRO A 177 16.50 9.33 -9.94
N ALA A 178 15.67 9.41 -8.89
CA ALA A 178 14.81 10.57 -8.65
C ALA A 178 15.62 11.85 -8.36
N CYS A 179 16.66 11.77 -7.52
CA CYS A 179 17.56 12.90 -7.26
C CYS A 179 18.27 13.36 -8.54
N LEU A 180 18.74 12.43 -9.36
CA LEU A 180 19.44 12.74 -10.60
C LEU A 180 18.52 13.43 -11.61
N VAL A 181 17.32 12.89 -11.82
CA VAL A 181 16.29 13.50 -12.68
C VAL A 181 15.91 14.90 -12.17
N MET A 182 15.81 15.09 -10.85
CA MET A 182 15.57 16.40 -10.25
C MET A 182 16.68 17.40 -10.59
N ILE A 183 17.96 16.99 -10.52
CA ILE A 183 19.10 17.84 -10.91
C ILE A 183 19.03 18.17 -12.41
N ILE A 184 18.73 17.20 -13.27
CA ILE A 184 18.60 17.43 -14.72
C ILE A 184 17.51 18.48 -14.99
N ILE A 185 16.34 18.33 -14.37
CA ILE A 185 15.24 19.29 -14.49
C ILE A 185 15.68 20.66 -13.98
N ALA A 186 16.35 20.74 -12.83
CA ALA A 186 16.82 22.01 -12.27
C ALA A 186 17.82 22.72 -13.19
N VAL A 187 18.79 21.99 -13.77
CA VAL A 187 19.74 22.55 -14.75
C VAL A 187 19.01 23.00 -16.01
N PHE A 188 18.07 22.21 -16.52
CA PHE A 188 17.29 22.57 -17.71
C PHE A 188 16.47 23.85 -17.49
N LEU A 189 15.80 23.97 -16.35
CA LEU A 189 15.05 25.17 -15.97
C LEU A 189 15.98 26.39 -15.76
N LEU A 190 17.14 26.20 -15.11
CA LEU A 190 18.14 27.25 -14.93
C LEU A 190 18.63 27.79 -16.28
N CYS A 191 18.93 26.89 -17.23
CA CYS A 191 19.33 27.25 -18.58
C CYS A 191 18.24 28.05 -19.30
N GLY A 192 16.99 27.56 -19.26
CA GLY A 192 15.86 28.20 -19.95
C GLY A 192 15.44 29.55 -19.35
N PHE A 193 15.49 29.72 -18.03
CA PHE A 193 15.00 30.95 -17.38
C PHE A 193 16.06 32.03 -17.20
N TYR A 194 17.31 31.64 -16.92
CA TYR A 194 18.35 32.60 -16.58
C TYR A 194 19.41 32.68 -17.65
N ILE A 195 19.99 31.56 -18.08
CA ILE A 195 21.18 31.57 -18.92
C ILE A 195 20.86 32.05 -20.34
N PHE A 196 19.91 31.40 -21.02
CA PHE A 196 19.60 31.78 -22.40
C PHE A 196 19.02 33.20 -22.51
N PRO A 197 18.04 33.63 -21.70
CA PRO A 197 17.51 34.99 -21.79
C PRO A 197 18.57 36.06 -21.51
N ALA A 198 19.46 35.85 -20.53
CA ALA A 198 20.54 36.80 -20.24
C ALA A 198 21.54 36.92 -21.40
N ILE A 199 21.84 35.83 -22.11
CA ILE A 199 22.71 35.87 -23.30
C ILE A 199 22.01 36.63 -24.43
N ILE A 200 20.73 36.35 -24.69
CA ILE A 200 19.97 37.03 -25.76
C ILE A 200 19.88 38.55 -25.48
N GLU A 201 19.60 38.95 -24.24
CA GLU A 201 19.50 40.36 -23.83
C GLU A 201 20.85 41.09 -23.94
N THR A 202 21.94 40.47 -23.48
CA THR A 202 23.28 41.09 -23.56
C THR A 202 23.83 41.16 -24.98
N ALA A 203 23.40 40.24 -25.85
CA ALA A 203 23.86 40.17 -27.22
C ALA A 203 23.06 41.04 -28.21
N ASN A 204 21.92 41.62 -27.79
CA ASN A 204 20.98 42.34 -28.66
C ASN A 204 20.60 41.55 -29.92
N VAL A 205 20.52 40.23 -29.82
CA VAL A 205 20.13 39.36 -30.95
C VAL A 205 18.67 39.64 -31.29
N ALA A 206 18.38 39.90 -32.57
CA ALA A 206 17.01 40.07 -33.03
C ALA A 206 16.19 38.81 -32.72
N ALA A 207 14.92 38.97 -32.36
CA ALA A 207 14.06 37.84 -31.98
C ALA A 207 13.97 36.74 -33.07
N ASP A 208 14.14 37.12 -34.35
CA ASP A 208 14.11 36.21 -35.50
C ASP A 208 15.43 35.43 -35.71
N ASP A 209 16.54 35.88 -35.12
CA ASP A 209 17.86 35.24 -35.25
C ASP A 209 18.15 34.24 -34.12
N VAL A 210 17.22 34.05 -33.18
CA VAL A 210 17.38 33.07 -32.09
C VAL A 210 17.16 31.65 -32.63
N PRO A 211 18.12 30.72 -32.47
CA PRO A 211 17.97 29.35 -32.95
C PRO A 211 16.78 28.62 -32.33
N PHE A 212 16.08 27.82 -33.15
CA PHE A 212 14.92 27.03 -32.71
C PHE A 212 15.19 26.16 -31.48
N THR A 213 16.40 25.63 -31.33
CA THR A 213 16.79 24.79 -30.18
C THR A 213 16.72 25.55 -28.85
N VAL A 214 17.11 26.83 -28.85
CA VAL A 214 17.07 27.73 -27.70
C VAL A 214 15.63 28.19 -27.43
N THR A 215 14.92 28.60 -28.49
CA THR A 215 13.52 29.02 -28.40
C THR A 215 12.65 27.90 -27.82
N TRP A 216 12.85 26.65 -28.25
CA TRP A 216 12.11 25.50 -27.73
C TRP A 216 12.33 25.27 -26.22
N VAL A 217 13.56 25.47 -25.72
CA VAL A 217 13.86 25.37 -24.28
C VAL A 217 13.18 26.49 -23.51
N ILE A 218 13.31 27.73 -23.97
CA ILE A 218 12.69 28.90 -23.32
C ILE A 218 11.17 28.76 -23.31
N ASP A 219 10.55 28.39 -24.43
CA ASP A 219 9.10 28.21 -24.57
C ASP A 219 8.58 27.09 -23.68
N THR A 220 9.30 25.95 -23.63
CA THR A 220 8.95 24.84 -22.74
C THR A 220 9.00 25.28 -21.29
N CYS A 221 10.06 25.97 -20.88
CA CYS A 221 10.23 26.48 -19.53
C CYS A 221 9.13 27.51 -19.19
N ASN A 222 8.83 28.47 -20.08
CA ASN A 222 7.77 29.46 -19.90
C ASN A 222 6.38 28.82 -19.82
N PHE A 223 6.12 27.79 -20.63
CA PHE A 223 4.88 27.01 -20.56
C PHE A 223 4.74 26.33 -19.20
N LEU A 224 5.81 25.73 -18.67
CA LEU A 224 5.80 25.09 -17.35
C LEU A 224 5.51 26.08 -16.21
N LEU A 225 6.06 27.30 -16.26
CA LEU A 225 5.82 28.32 -15.21
C LEU A 225 4.45 28.98 -15.34
N HIS A 226 4.05 29.38 -16.54
CA HIS A 226 2.79 30.10 -16.72
C HIS A 226 1.58 29.18 -16.51
N ASN A 227 1.70 27.92 -16.92
CA ASN A 227 0.65 26.91 -16.84
C ASN A 227 0.93 25.84 -15.78
N TRP A 228 1.70 26.15 -14.72
CA TRP A 228 2.07 25.17 -13.69
C TRP A 228 0.85 24.47 -13.07
N LEU A 229 -0.25 25.22 -12.87
CA LEU A 229 -1.52 24.67 -12.37
C LEU A 229 -2.15 23.69 -13.38
N LEU A 230 -2.10 24.05 -14.68
CA LEU A 230 -2.58 23.22 -15.79
C LEU A 230 -1.74 21.94 -15.94
N VAL A 231 -0.42 22.05 -15.76
CA VAL A 231 0.53 20.92 -15.74
C VAL A 231 0.23 19.98 -14.58
N ILE A 232 -0.02 20.49 -13.38
CA ILE A 232 -0.42 19.66 -12.22
C ILE A 232 -1.76 18.97 -12.48
N VAL A 233 -2.74 19.68 -13.04
CA VAL A 233 -4.05 19.11 -13.38
C VAL A 233 -3.91 18.04 -14.47
N MET A 234 -3.11 18.28 -15.52
CA MET A 234 -2.82 17.31 -16.58
C MET A 234 -2.08 16.09 -16.05
N LEU A 235 -1.10 16.25 -15.17
CA LEU A 235 -0.41 15.15 -14.49
C LEU A 235 -1.39 14.37 -13.62
N GLY A 236 -2.22 15.03 -12.82
CA GLY A 236 -3.22 14.39 -11.97
C GLY A 236 -4.28 13.63 -12.77
N ALA A 237 -4.77 14.22 -13.86
CA ALA A 237 -5.70 13.61 -14.79
C ALA A 237 -5.06 12.43 -15.53
N GLY A 238 -3.81 12.58 -15.99
CA GLY A 238 -3.03 11.53 -16.63
C GLY A 238 -2.76 10.35 -15.71
N ILE A 239 -2.34 10.60 -14.48
CA ILE A 239 -2.16 9.56 -13.45
C ILE A 239 -3.49 8.86 -13.16
N SER A 240 -4.58 9.61 -12.99
CA SER A 240 -5.90 9.04 -12.72
C SER A 240 -6.42 8.20 -13.90
N ALA A 241 -6.21 8.68 -15.13
CA ALA A 241 -6.54 7.95 -16.35
C ALA A 241 -5.70 6.67 -16.48
N LEU A 242 -4.40 6.75 -16.23
CA LEU A 242 -3.51 5.60 -16.20
C LEU A 242 -3.95 4.58 -15.14
N VAL A 243 -4.29 5.02 -13.93
CA VAL A 243 -4.79 4.12 -12.87
C VAL A 243 -6.08 3.42 -13.31
N LYS A 244 -7.05 4.16 -13.86
CA LYS A 244 -8.30 3.59 -14.39
C LYS A 244 -8.07 2.65 -15.58
N MET A 245 -7.12 2.98 -16.45
CA MET A 245 -6.72 2.09 -17.54
C MET A 245 -6.03 0.83 -17.01
N TRP A 246 -5.27 0.93 -15.93
CA TRP A 246 -4.63 -0.22 -15.27
C TRP A 246 -5.62 -1.14 -14.57
N GLU A 247 -6.78 -0.61 -14.15
CA GLU A 247 -7.90 -1.41 -13.66
C GLU A 247 -8.55 -2.25 -14.78
N GLN A 248 -8.40 -1.87 -16.05
CA GLN A 248 -8.86 -2.69 -17.17
C GLN A 248 -7.97 -3.93 -17.35
N SER A 249 -8.59 -5.10 -17.25
CA SER A 249 -7.91 -6.39 -17.31
C SER A 249 -7.11 -6.63 -18.61
N ALA A 250 -7.51 -6.04 -19.74
CA ALA A 250 -6.81 -6.16 -21.02
C ALA A 250 -5.48 -5.37 -21.03
N VAL A 251 -5.52 -4.10 -20.59
CA VAL A 251 -4.34 -3.23 -20.52
C VAL A 251 -3.34 -3.79 -19.52
N LYS A 252 -3.82 -4.22 -18.34
CA LYS A 252 -2.97 -4.85 -17.33
C LYS A 252 -2.24 -6.08 -17.88
N ARG A 253 -2.94 -6.97 -18.59
CA ARG A 253 -2.32 -8.16 -19.21
C ARG A 253 -1.28 -7.81 -20.26
N PHE A 254 -1.54 -6.80 -21.08
CA PHE A 254 -0.58 -6.36 -22.11
C PHE A 254 0.70 -5.82 -21.47
N VAL A 255 0.57 -4.94 -20.47
CA VAL A 255 1.71 -4.38 -19.73
C VAL A 255 2.46 -5.47 -18.95
N ASP A 256 1.72 -6.35 -18.26
CA ASP A 256 2.28 -7.49 -17.52
C ASP A 256 3.08 -8.43 -18.44
N LYS A 257 2.65 -8.59 -19.70
CA LYS A 257 3.38 -9.37 -20.71
C LYS A 257 4.61 -8.61 -21.21
N LEU A 258 4.48 -7.32 -21.52
CA LEU A 258 5.59 -6.49 -21.98
C LEU A 258 6.75 -6.46 -20.96
N PHE A 259 6.44 -6.38 -19.67
CA PHE A 259 7.47 -6.45 -18.63
C PHE A 259 8.18 -7.80 -18.56
N LEU A 260 7.54 -8.89 -18.97
CA LEU A 260 8.14 -10.22 -19.06
C LEU A 260 8.99 -10.42 -20.31
N ASP A 261 8.92 -9.52 -21.29
CA ASP A 261 9.70 -9.59 -22.54
C ASP A 261 11.05 -8.86 -22.43
N ILE A 262 11.21 -7.92 -21.50
CA ILE A 262 12.46 -7.16 -21.29
C ILE A 262 13.37 -7.94 -20.32
N PRO A 263 14.52 -8.50 -20.74
CA PRO A 263 15.25 -9.51 -19.96
C PRO A 263 15.53 -9.15 -18.48
N LEU A 264 16.02 -7.94 -18.22
CA LEU A 264 16.35 -7.51 -16.86
C LEU A 264 15.12 -7.23 -15.99
N VAL A 265 14.06 -6.70 -16.60
CA VAL A 265 12.78 -6.42 -15.93
C VAL A 265 11.99 -7.72 -15.73
N ALA A 266 12.08 -8.65 -16.68
CA ALA A 266 11.42 -9.94 -16.66
C ALA A 266 11.88 -10.78 -15.47
N ASP A 267 13.19 -10.84 -15.25
CA ASP A 267 13.76 -11.51 -14.07
C ASP A 267 13.28 -10.85 -12.78
N PHE A 268 13.28 -9.52 -12.71
CA PHE A 268 12.83 -8.80 -11.51
C PHE A 268 11.35 -9.11 -11.22
N VAL A 269 10.47 -8.97 -12.22
CA VAL A 269 9.04 -9.27 -12.09
C VAL A 269 8.83 -10.73 -11.72
N ARG A 270 9.58 -11.67 -12.31
CA ARG A 270 9.50 -13.09 -11.99
C ARG A 270 9.87 -13.36 -10.53
N TYR A 271 11.01 -12.88 -10.06
CA TYR A 271 11.48 -13.14 -8.70
C TYR A 271 10.68 -12.41 -7.62
N VAL A 272 10.14 -11.21 -7.89
CA VAL A 272 9.20 -10.53 -6.97
C VAL A 272 7.93 -11.37 -6.77
N ASN A 273 7.35 -11.87 -7.86
CA ASN A 273 6.13 -12.68 -7.80
C ASN A 273 6.40 -14.07 -7.20
N LEU A 274 7.54 -14.70 -7.51
CA LEU A 274 7.97 -15.94 -6.88
C LEU A 274 8.22 -15.77 -5.38
N SER A 275 8.87 -14.68 -4.96
CA SER A 275 9.14 -14.40 -3.54
C SER A 275 7.83 -14.27 -2.77
N SER A 276 6.86 -13.55 -3.34
CA SER A 276 5.52 -13.40 -2.75
C SER A 276 4.76 -14.72 -2.70
N PHE A 277 4.80 -15.52 -3.78
CA PHE A 277 4.13 -16.82 -3.85
C PHE A 277 4.69 -17.80 -2.81
N PHE A 278 6.01 -17.98 -2.77
CA PHE A 278 6.66 -18.93 -1.87
C PHE A 278 6.71 -18.46 -0.42
N ALA A 279 6.72 -17.14 -0.15
CA ALA A 279 6.55 -16.62 1.21
C ALA A 279 5.18 -17.00 1.77
N VAL A 280 4.11 -16.78 1.02
CA VAL A 280 2.75 -17.19 1.42
C VAL A 280 2.65 -18.71 1.49
N MET A 281 3.27 -19.44 0.56
CA MET A 281 3.21 -20.91 0.53
C MET A 281 3.87 -21.49 1.78
N ASN A 282 5.06 -21.01 2.13
CA ASN A 282 5.79 -21.47 3.30
C ASN A 282 4.98 -21.20 4.57
N VAL A 283 4.48 -19.97 4.74
CA VAL A 283 3.68 -19.58 5.91
C VAL A 283 2.40 -20.40 6.02
N ALA A 284 1.65 -20.56 4.92
CA ALA A 284 0.40 -21.31 4.90
C ALA A 284 0.62 -22.80 5.18
N TYR A 285 1.62 -23.41 4.52
CA TYR A 285 1.94 -24.82 4.69
C TYR A 285 2.44 -25.12 6.12
N GLU A 286 3.29 -24.26 6.69
CA GLU A 286 3.72 -24.40 8.08
C GLU A 286 2.56 -24.20 9.08
N ALA A 287 1.55 -23.43 8.70
CA ALA A 287 0.30 -23.28 9.45
C ALA A 287 -0.66 -24.47 9.34
N GLY A 288 -0.25 -25.55 8.67
CA GLY A 288 -1.06 -26.74 8.53
C GLY A 288 -2.24 -26.57 7.57
N ILE A 289 -2.25 -25.48 6.78
CA ILE A 289 -3.24 -25.31 5.72
C ILE A 289 -3.01 -26.40 4.67
N PRO A 290 -4.08 -27.11 4.22
CA PRO A 290 -3.97 -28.09 3.16
C PRO A 290 -3.27 -27.52 1.92
N ILE A 291 -2.44 -28.33 1.26
CA ILE A 291 -1.58 -27.86 0.16
C ILE A 291 -2.36 -27.16 -0.96
N THR A 292 -3.57 -27.64 -1.28
CA THR A 292 -4.45 -27.03 -2.30
C THR A 292 -4.86 -25.61 -1.92
N SER A 293 -5.34 -25.41 -0.69
CA SER A 293 -5.67 -24.08 -0.16
C SER A 293 -4.44 -23.19 0.02
N ALA A 294 -3.27 -23.77 0.36
CA ALA A 294 -2.01 -23.03 0.41
C ALA A 294 -1.62 -22.48 -0.98
N ILE A 295 -1.76 -23.29 -2.05
CA ILE A 295 -1.55 -22.83 -3.44
C ILE A 295 -2.53 -21.72 -3.81
N GLU A 296 -3.80 -21.86 -3.45
CA GLU A 296 -4.82 -20.84 -3.72
C GLU A 296 -4.45 -19.49 -3.07
N LEU A 297 -4.13 -19.49 -1.76
CA LEU A 297 -3.71 -18.29 -1.04
C LEU A 297 -2.42 -17.70 -1.63
N SER A 298 -1.45 -18.54 -1.98
CA SER A 298 -0.23 -18.12 -2.65
C SER A 298 -0.46 -17.52 -4.03
N ALA A 299 -1.42 -18.03 -4.80
CA ALA A 299 -1.76 -17.46 -6.10
C ALA A 299 -2.35 -16.05 -5.95
N CYS A 300 -3.06 -15.75 -4.86
CA CYS A 300 -3.61 -14.42 -4.58
C CYS A 300 -2.54 -13.36 -4.29
N SER A 301 -1.35 -13.77 -3.83
CA SER A 301 -0.23 -12.84 -3.59
C SER A 301 0.52 -12.42 -4.87
N ILE A 302 0.30 -13.10 -5.99
CA ILE A 302 0.96 -12.81 -7.26
C ILE A 302 0.35 -11.56 -7.91
N SER A 303 1.12 -10.49 -8.04
CA SER A 303 0.69 -9.21 -8.63
C SER A 303 0.44 -9.27 -10.14
N ASN A 304 1.30 -9.98 -10.87
CA ASN A 304 1.28 -10.11 -12.33
C ASN A 304 0.19 -11.10 -12.78
N SER A 305 -0.71 -10.66 -13.65
CA SER A 305 -1.89 -11.42 -14.08
C SER A 305 -1.56 -12.67 -14.90
N VAL A 306 -0.46 -12.65 -15.67
CA VAL A 306 0.01 -13.80 -16.47
C VAL A 306 0.52 -14.89 -15.55
N ILE A 307 1.39 -14.54 -14.60
CA ILE A 307 1.94 -15.48 -13.61
C ILE A 307 0.81 -16.01 -12.70
N ARG A 308 -0.12 -15.13 -12.27
CA ARG A 308 -1.27 -15.51 -11.44
C ARG A 308 -2.12 -16.59 -12.10
N ARG A 309 -2.35 -16.49 -13.42
CA ARG A 309 -3.09 -17.51 -14.18
C ARG A 309 -2.36 -18.85 -14.19
N GLN A 310 -1.04 -18.86 -14.35
CA GLN A 310 -0.26 -20.09 -14.30
C GLN A 310 -0.31 -20.72 -12.90
N ALA A 311 -0.21 -19.93 -11.83
CA ALA A 311 -0.36 -20.42 -10.46
C ALA A 311 -1.76 -21.02 -10.18
N LYS A 312 -2.83 -20.43 -10.72
CA LYS A 312 -4.18 -21.02 -10.64
C LYS A 312 -4.30 -22.35 -11.38
N ASN A 313 -3.54 -22.55 -12.46
CA ASN A 313 -3.52 -23.86 -13.12
C ASN A 313 -2.85 -24.93 -12.22
N ILE A 314 -1.81 -24.56 -11.46
CA ILE A 314 -1.17 -25.46 -10.48
C ILE A 314 -2.18 -25.90 -9.42
N GLU A 315 -2.97 -24.95 -8.90
CA GLU A 315 -4.05 -25.22 -7.95
C GLU A 315 -5.04 -26.25 -8.52
N LEU A 316 -5.59 -25.99 -9.72
CA LEU A 316 -6.55 -26.87 -10.38
C LEU A 316 -5.99 -28.28 -10.64
N MET A 317 -4.74 -28.39 -11.12
CA MET A 317 -4.08 -29.67 -11.36
C MET A 317 -3.89 -30.47 -10.07
N THR A 318 -3.46 -29.80 -9.00
CA THR A 318 -3.25 -30.42 -7.68
C THR A 318 -4.57 -30.83 -7.04
N ALA A 319 -5.63 -30.00 -7.18
CA ALA A 319 -6.98 -30.32 -6.71
C ALA A 319 -7.58 -31.54 -7.43
N ASN A 320 -7.20 -31.76 -8.70
CA ASN A 320 -7.55 -32.95 -9.48
C ASN A 320 -6.70 -34.19 -9.14
N GLY A 321 -5.83 -34.12 -8.12
CA GLY A 321 -5.03 -35.24 -7.63
C GLY A 321 -3.74 -35.49 -8.40
N GLN A 322 -3.27 -34.57 -9.25
CA GLN A 322 -1.95 -34.68 -9.86
C GLN A 322 -0.84 -34.41 -8.83
N PHE A 323 0.32 -35.05 -9.02
CA PHE A 323 1.51 -34.79 -8.21
C PHE A 323 1.90 -33.31 -8.29
N LEU A 324 2.27 -32.74 -7.15
CA LEU A 324 2.64 -31.33 -7.02
C LEU A 324 3.81 -30.97 -7.93
N SER A 325 4.83 -31.83 -7.97
CA SER A 325 5.98 -31.66 -8.88
C SER A 325 5.60 -31.66 -10.36
N HIS A 326 4.53 -32.38 -10.73
CA HIS A 326 4.03 -32.35 -12.10
C HIS A 326 3.29 -31.03 -12.36
N SER A 327 2.38 -30.63 -11.46
CA SER A 327 1.64 -29.36 -11.55
C SER A 327 2.58 -28.16 -11.70
N PHE A 328 3.69 -28.13 -10.95
CA PHE A 328 4.70 -27.08 -11.02
C PHE A 328 5.55 -27.16 -12.31
N SER A 329 5.85 -28.36 -12.80
CA SER A 329 6.68 -28.56 -14.02
C SER A 329 6.06 -28.02 -15.31
N VAL A 330 4.73 -27.94 -15.37
CA VAL A 330 3.99 -27.46 -16.56
C VAL A 330 3.99 -25.92 -16.64
N THR A 331 4.43 -25.23 -15.59
CA THR A 331 4.48 -23.77 -15.55
C THR A 331 5.86 -23.22 -15.88
N GLU A 332 5.93 -22.28 -16.83
CA GLU A 332 7.20 -21.74 -17.35
C GLU A 332 7.88 -20.75 -16.39
N PHE A 333 7.14 -20.20 -15.42
CA PHE A 333 7.67 -19.16 -14.53
C PHE A 333 8.54 -19.70 -13.39
N ILE A 334 8.52 -21.02 -13.12
CA ILE A 334 9.21 -21.64 -12.00
C ILE A 334 10.54 -22.21 -12.50
N PRO A 335 11.69 -21.72 -12.00
CA PRO A 335 12.98 -22.28 -12.35
C PRO A 335 13.04 -23.81 -12.13
N PRO A 336 13.59 -24.59 -13.09
CA PRO A 336 13.63 -26.05 -13.00
C PRO A 336 14.28 -26.58 -11.71
N ALA A 337 15.28 -25.85 -11.19
CA ALA A 337 15.94 -26.17 -9.93
C ALA A 337 14.97 -26.25 -8.74
N PHE A 338 13.98 -25.35 -8.67
CA PHE A 338 12.99 -25.37 -7.60
C PHE A 338 11.97 -26.50 -7.78
N ASN A 339 11.65 -26.86 -9.02
CA ASN A 339 10.79 -28.02 -9.28
C ASN A 339 11.44 -29.34 -8.80
N VAL A 340 12.76 -29.47 -8.93
CA VAL A 340 13.52 -30.62 -8.38
C VAL A 340 13.41 -30.68 -6.85
N MET A 341 13.50 -29.53 -6.17
CA MET A 341 13.31 -29.45 -4.73
C MET A 341 11.90 -29.84 -4.31
N ILE A 342 10.87 -29.40 -5.04
CA ILE A 342 9.47 -29.79 -4.80
C ILE A 342 9.30 -31.30 -5.00
N ALA A 343 9.80 -31.87 -6.09
CA ALA A 343 9.74 -33.30 -6.35
C ALA A 343 10.44 -34.12 -5.25
N THR A 344 11.57 -33.62 -4.75
CA THR A 344 12.32 -34.27 -3.65
C THR A 344 11.54 -34.17 -2.34
N GLY A 345 10.94 -33.02 -2.04
CA GLY A 345 10.10 -32.80 -0.87
C GLY A 345 8.83 -33.63 -0.89
N GLU A 346 8.19 -33.75 -2.06
CA GLU A 346 6.99 -34.56 -2.27
C GLU A 346 7.28 -36.04 -2.04
N LYS A 347 8.36 -36.58 -2.63
CA LYS A 347 8.76 -37.99 -2.45
C LYS A 347 9.19 -38.33 -1.02
N SER A 348 9.86 -37.38 -0.34
CA SER A 348 10.37 -37.60 1.02
C SER A 348 9.40 -37.20 2.12
N GLY A 349 8.25 -36.60 1.79
CA GLY A 349 7.30 -36.05 2.77
C GLY A 349 7.82 -34.79 3.49
N ARG A 350 8.85 -34.12 2.94
CA ARG A 350 9.53 -32.97 3.57
C ARG A 350 9.31 -31.65 2.82
N LEU A 351 8.10 -31.45 2.27
CA LEU A 351 7.73 -30.24 1.51
C LEU A 351 7.95 -28.94 2.29
N GLY A 352 7.65 -28.91 3.59
CA GLY A 352 7.82 -27.69 4.40
C GLY A 352 9.26 -27.17 4.42
N ILE A 353 10.25 -28.08 4.52
CA ILE A 353 11.68 -27.69 4.48
C ILE A 353 12.03 -27.20 3.07
N MET A 354 11.56 -27.89 2.03
CA MET A 354 11.83 -27.49 0.65
C MET A 354 11.22 -26.12 0.32
N PHE A 355 9.99 -25.81 0.77
CA PHE A 355 9.39 -24.49 0.55
C PHE A 355 10.15 -23.37 1.25
N ARG A 356 10.65 -23.62 2.46
CA ARG A 356 11.50 -22.68 3.19
C ARG A 356 12.80 -22.40 2.46
N ASP A 357 13.49 -23.46 2.03
CA ASP A 357 14.75 -23.34 1.29
C ASP A 357 14.56 -22.65 -0.07
N ILE A 358 13.45 -22.94 -0.76
CA ILE A 358 13.07 -22.25 -2.00
C ILE A 358 12.80 -20.77 -1.73
N ALA A 359 12.05 -20.42 -0.67
CA ALA A 359 11.78 -19.03 -0.31
C ALA A 359 13.07 -18.24 -0.05
N VAL A 360 14.02 -18.82 0.70
CA VAL A 360 15.34 -18.21 0.96
C VAL A 360 16.16 -18.07 -0.32
N ALA A 361 16.17 -19.09 -1.18
CA ALA A 361 16.89 -19.05 -2.45
C ALA A 361 16.33 -17.98 -3.40
N ILE A 362 15.00 -17.85 -3.45
CA ILE A 362 14.32 -16.81 -4.24
C ILE A 362 14.62 -15.42 -3.69
N ASP A 363 14.61 -15.22 -2.38
CA ASP A 363 14.92 -13.92 -1.79
C ASP A 363 16.36 -13.49 -2.14
N LYS A 364 17.30 -14.42 -2.07
CA LYS A 364 18.69 -14.17 -2.49
C LYS A 364 18.78 -13.83 -3.99
N LYS A 365 18.01 -14.50 -4.84
CA LYS A 365 17.95 -14.18 -6.27
C LYS A 365 17.29 -12.84 -6.54
N LEU A 366 16.24 -12.51 -5.80
CA LEU A 366 15.57 -11.22 -5.87
C LEU A 366 16.52 -10.08 -5.50
N ASP A 367 17.34 -10.26 -4.47
CA ASP A 367 18.38 -9.28 -4.09
C ASP A 367 19.40 -9.07 -5.23
N MET A 368 19.92 -10.17 -5.81
CA MET A 368 20.85 -10.09 -6.95
C MET A 368 20.25 -9.37 -8.16
N VAL A 369 18.99 -9.66 -8.49
CA VAL A 369 18.31 -9.06 -9.63
C VAL A 369 17.96 -7.59 -9.35
N THR A 370 17.58 -7.27 -8.11
CA THR A 370 17.33 -5.89 -7.69
C THR A 370 18.61 -5.05 -7.79
N ASP A 371 19.75 -5.58 -7.35
CA ASP A 371 21.06 -4.92 -7.48
C ASP A 371 21.48 -4.75 -8.94
N ALA A 372 21.25 -5.77 -9.78
CA ALA A 372 21.54 -5.70 -11.21
C ALA A 372 20.66 -4.64 -11.91
N LEU A 373 19.37 -4.58 -11.57
CA LEU A 373 18.45 -3.56 -12.04
C LEU A 373 18.93 -2.16 -11.62
N ALA A 374 19.43 -2.01 -10.39
CA ALA A 374 19.90 -0.73 -9.86
C ALA A 374 21.14 -0.24 -10.60
N LYS A 375 22.09 -1.14 -10.83
CA LYS A 375 23.29 -0.86 -11.62
C LYS A 375 23.00 -0.57 -13.08
N ALA A 376 21.95 -1.16 -13.66
CA ALA A 376 21.55 -0.87 -15.03
C ALA A 376 20.93 0.52 -15.21
N PHE A 377 20.36 1.11 -14.15
CA PHE A 377 19.89 2.50 -14.20
C PHE A 377 21.04 3.50 -14.37
N GLU A 378 22.24 3.22 -13.85
CA GLU A 378 23.38 4.12 -13.95
C GLU A 378 23.80 4.46 -15.40
N PRO A 379 24.08 3.49 -16.30
CA PRO A 379 24.43 3.79 -17.69
C PRO A 379 23.23 4.39 -18.44
N ALA A 380 22.01 3.94 -18.19
CA ALA A 380 20.81 4.49 -18.83
C ALA A 380 20.65 5.99 -18.51
N LEU A 381 20.79 6.35 -17.23
CA LEU A 381 20.74 7.74 -16.77
C LEU A 381 21.92 8.56 -17.29
N THR A 382 23.13 7.99 -17.34
CA THR A 382 24.31 8.67 -17.90
C THR A 382 24.11 8.99 -19.38
N VAL A 383 23.53 8.09 -20.17
CA VAL A 383 23.19 8.36 -21.58
C VAL A 383 22.17 9.49 -21.68
N ILE A 384 21.13 9.48 -20.85
CA ILE A 384 20.12 10.55 -20.82
C ILE A 384 20.77 11.91 -20.48
N ILE A 385 21.64 11.95 -19.46
CA ILE A 385 22.39 13.16 -19.10
C ILE A 385 23.24 13.63 -20.28
N GLY A 386 23.99 12.72 -20.90
CA GLY A 386 24.83 13.04 -22.04
C GLY A 386 24.03 13.65 -23.19
N LEU A 387 22.84 13.12 -23.47
CA LEU A 387 21.93 13.67 -24.47
C LEU A 387 21.40 15.06 -24.09
N VAL A 388 21.01 15.28 -22.84
CA VAL A 388 20.53 16.59 -22.37
C VAL A 388 21.65 17.63 -22.42
N VAL A 389 22.85 17.29 -21.94
CA VAL A 389 24.01 18.19 -21.95
C VAL A 389 24.46 18.48 -23.38
N ALA A 390 24.50 17.46 -24.26
CA ALA A 390 24.79 17.65 -25.67
C ALA A 390 23.76 18.56 -26.35
N TYR A 391 22.47 18.38 -26.05
CA TYR A 391 21.41 19.23 -26.57
C TYR A 391 21.59 20.69 -26.14
N ILE A 392 21.87 20.93 -24.84
CA ILE A 392 22.15 22.28 -24.32
C ILE A 392 23.41 22.86 -24.97
N ALA A 393 24.47 22.07 -25.15
CA ALA A 393 25.71 22.53 -25.79
C ALA A 393 25.49 22.92 -27.25
N ILE A 394 24.71 22.14 -28.00
CA ILE A 394 24.32 22.47 -29.39
C ILE A 394 23.51 23.77 -29.41
N ALA A 395 22.54 23.92 -28.49
CA ALA A 395 21.74 25.13 -28.38
C ALA A 395 22.61 26.36 -28.08
N MET A 396 23.58 26.25 -27.16
CA MET A 396 24.55 27.31 -26.88
C MET A 396 25.43 27.63 -28.09
N LEU A 397 25.95 26.61 -28.79
CA LEU A 397 26.81 26.81 -29.95
C LEU A 397 26.06 27.52 -31.09
N GLN A 398 24.82 27.11 -31.37
CA GLN A 398 23.98 27.78 -32.36
C GLN A 398 23.71 29.24 -31.97
N LEU A 399 23.47 29.51 -30.67
CA LEU A 399 23.23 30.87 -30.18
C LEU A 399 24.46 31.77 -30.32
N TYR A 400 25.65 31.26 -30.01
CA TYR A 400 26.88 32.01 -30.26
C TYR A 400 27.13 32.20 -31.75
N GLY A 401 26.82 31.21 -32.58
CA GLY A 401 26.92 31.31 -34.04
C GLY A 401 26.07 32.44 -34.62
N SER A 402 24.80 32.56 -34.20
CA SER A 402 23.92 33.64 -34.64
C SER A 402 24.45 35.01 -34.20
N MET A 403 25.03 35.12 -32.99
CA MET A 403 25.66 36.37 -32.52
C MET A 403 26.85 36.81 -33.40
N PHE A 404 27.71 35.87 -33.82
CA PHE A 404 28.83 36.20 -34.70
C PHE A 404 28.35 36.64 -36.09
N GLN A 405 27.28 36.04 -36.60
CA GLN A 405 26.73 36.38 -37.90
C GLN A 405 26.02 37.74 -37.91
N SER A 406 25.45 38.18 -36.77
CA SER A 406 24.87 39.53 -36.64
C SER A 406 25.91 40.66 -36.47
N LEU A 407 27.18 40.32 -36.19
CA LEU A 407 28.29 41.26 -35.97
C LEU A 407 29.11 41.55 -37.24
N ILE A 408 28.90 40.75 -38.29
CA ILE A 408 29.50 40.89 -39.64
C ILE A 408 28.45 41.52 -40.56
#